data_AF-A0AAW1JC38-F1
#
_entry.id   AF-A0AAW1JC38-F1
#
_cell.length_a   1.000
_cell.length_b   1.000
_cell.length_c   1.000
_cell.angle_alpha   90.00
_cell.angle_beta   90.00
_cell.angle_gamma   90.00
#
_symmetry.space_group_name_H-M   'P 1'
#
loop_
_entity.id
_entity.type
_entity.pdbx_description
1 polymer ?
#
loop_
_entity_poly.entity_id
_entity_poly.type
_entity_poly.pdbx_seq_one_letter_code
_entity_poly.pdbx_strand_id
1 'polypeptide(L)'
;MSKEHFFDWCVQVANSGKVNVVTMSKEHFFDWKDSTSKSKLQKSTPQAYLQDMVFICFTRGNFTLKKAFAGNTIELNCLLAKHSKTGILTPNCRTYNRGVAIDRKESLLLKLRPIIPENRI
;
A
#
# COMPACT_ATOMS: atom_id res chain seq x y z
N MET A 1 17.75 -14.35 5.11
CA MET A 1 16.34 -14.35 4.67
C MET A 1 15.49 -14.19 5.93
N SER A 2 14.59 -13.19 6.00
CA SER A 2 13.69 -13.08 7.17
C SER A 2 12.74 -14.28 7.20
N LYS A 3 12.26 -14.67 8.39
CA LYS A 3 11.38 -15.84 8.56
C LYS A 3 10.10 -15.75 7.73
N GLU A 4 9.57 -14.53 7.54
CA GLU A 4 8.38 -14.25 6.73
C GLU A 4 8.63 -14.52 5.24
N HIS A 5 9.77 -14.09 4.71
CA HIS A 5 10.14 -14.37 3.31
C HIS A 5 10.39 -15.86 3.04
N PHE A 6 10.82 -16.62 4.05
CA PHE A 6 10.98 -18.07 3.93
C PHE A 6 9.63 -18.78 3.78
N PHE A 7 8.62 -18.38 4.56
CA PHE A 7 7.28 -18.97 4.49
C PHE A 7 6.60 -18.71 3.14
N ASP A 8 6.62 -17.45 2.66
CA ASP A 8 6.04 -17.09 1.37
C ASP A 8 6.70 -17.88 0.23
N TRP A 9 8.02 -18.03 0.29
CA TRP A 9 8.78 -18.84 -0.66
C TRP A 9 8.38 -20.32 -0.63
N CYS A 10 8.25 -20.92 0.55
CA CYS A 10 7.80 -22.32 0.67
C CYS A 10 6.41 -22.54 0.06
N VAL A 11 5.46 -21.63 0.30
CA VAL A 11 4.10 -21.73 -0.25
C VAL A 11 4.11 -21.53 -1.77
N GLN A 12 4.93 -20.61 -2.28
CA GLN A 12 5.10 -20.38 -3.72
C GLN A 12 5.65 -21.63 -4.42
N VAL A 13 6.68 -22.25 -3.84
CA VAL A 13 7.31 -23.48 -4.36
C VAL A 13 6.36 -24.67 -4.28
N ALA A 14 5.63 -24.85 -3.18
CA ALA A 14 4.65 -25.91 -3.02
C ALA A 14 3.53 -25.85 -4.08
N ASN A 15 3.19 -24.66 -4.56
CA ASN A 15 2.21 -24.46 -5.62
C ASN A 15 2.83 -24.45 -7.04
N SER A 16 4.09 -24.87 -7.17
CA SER A 16 4.85 -24.85 -8.45
C SER A 16 4.83 -23.49 -9.15
N GLY A 17 4.77 -22.39 -8.39
CA GLY A 17 4.70 -21.04 -8.94
C GLY A 17 3.36 -20.65 -9.59
N LYS A 18 2.34 -21.52 -9.53
CA LYS A 18 1.02 -21.28 -10.18
C LYS A 18 0.13 -20.28 -9.44
N VAL A 19 0.48 -19.97 -8.19
CA VAL A 19 -0.22 -19.01 -7.33
C VAL A 19 0.77 -17.91 -7.00
N ASN A 20 0.31 -16.65 -6.95
CA ASN A 20 1.15 -15.54 -6.49
C ASN A 20 0.97 -15.38 -4.98
N VAL A 21 1.98 -15.79 -4.20
CA VAL A 21 1.99 -15.64 -2.75
C VAL A 21 2.57 -14.27 -2.42
N VAL A 22 1.78 -13.47 -1.70
CA VAL A 22 2.18 -12.14 -1.24
C VAL A 22 1.93 -12.04 0.26
N THR A 23 2.89 -11.48 0.98
CA THR A 23 2.71 -11.14 2.40
C THR A 23 1.53 -10.18 2.54
N MET A 24 0.60 -10.44 3.46
CA MET A 24 -0.54 -9.57 3.66
C MET A 24 -0.11 -8.18 4.15
N SER A 25 -0.48 -7.15 3.39
CA SER A 25 -0.29 -5.74 3.73
C SER A 25 -1.63 -5.00 3.67
N LYS A 26 -1.76 -3.91 4.42
CA LYS A 26 -2.95 -3.03 4.42
C LYS A 26 -3.27 -2.49 3.01
N GLU A 27 -2.26 -2.35 2.16
CA GLU A 27 -2.37 -1.93 0.76
C GLU A 27 -3.13 -2.94 -0.12
N HIS A 28 -3.25 -4.19 0.32
CA HIS A 28 -4.01 -5.20 -0.39
C HIS A 28 -5.52 -5.08 -0.16
N PHE A 29 -5.94 -4.43 0.93
CA PHE A 29 -7.35 -4.34 1.35
C PHE A 29 -8.04 -3.04 0.95
N PHE A 30 -7.28 -1.98 0.72
CA PHE A 30 -7.84 -0.65 0.46
C PHE A 30 -7.24 -0.03 -0.80
N ASP A 31 -8.06 0.69 -1.55
CA ASP A 31 -7.62 1.51 -2.67
C ASP A 31 -7.18 2.89 -2.17
N TRP A 32 -5.90 2.97 -1.82
CA TRP A 32 -5.25 4.21 -1.42
C TRP A 32 -5.08 5.14 -2.61
N LYS A 33 -5.78 6.28 -2.61
CA LYS A 33 -5.62 7.34 -3.61
C LYS A 33 -4.66 8.40 -3.09
N ASP A 34 -3.58 8.63 -3.84
CA ASP A 34 -2.67 9.74 -3.54
C ASP A 34 -3.38 11.08 -3.74
N SER A 35 -3.45 11.87 -2.67
CA SER A 35 -4.04 13.21 -2.65
C SER A 35 -2.98 14.31 -2.59
N THR A 36 -1.72 13.96 -2.78
CA THR A 36 -0.56 14.86 -2.67
C THR A 36 -0.39 15.70 -3.94
N SER A 37 -0.18 17.00 -3.77
CA SER A 37 0.14 17.92 -4.84
C SER A 37 1.65 17.95 -5.08
N LYS A 38 2.11 17.12 -6.03
CA LYS A 38 3.52 17.13 -6.48
C LYS A 38 3.96 18.49 -6.98
N SER A 39 3.07 19.24 -7.64
CA SER A 39 3.36 20.58 -8.14
C SER A 39 3.63 21.60 -7.03
N LYS A 40 2.88 21.58 -5.92
CA LYS A 40 3.15 22.47 -4.77
C LYS A 40 4.47 22.15 -4.10
N LEU A 41 4.85 20.87 -4.05
CA LEU A 41 6.13 20.43 -3.51
C LEU A 41 7.31 20.85 -4.39
N GLN A 42 7.17 20.76 -5.71
CA GLN A 42 8.23 21.07 -6.66
C GLN A 42 8.37 22.58 -6.93
N LYS A 43 7.26 23.32 -6.94
CA LYS A 43 7.22 24.76 -7.21
C LYS A 43 7.18 25.61 -5.95
N SER A 44 7.53 25.05 -4.79
CA SER A 44 7.65 25.85 -3.58
C SER A 44 8.74 26.90 -3.79
N THR A 45 8.51 28.13 -3.35
CA THR A 45 9.50 29.21 -3.36
C THR A 45 9.85 29.61 -1.93
N PRO A 46 11.13 29.55 -1.54
CA PRO A 46 12.28 28.93 -2.22
C PRO A 46 12.11 27.44 -2.56
N GLN A 47 12.80 27.02 -3.62
CA GLN A 47 12.85 25.61 -4.02
C GLN A 47 13.54 24.81 -2.93
N ALA A 48 12.86 23.79 -2.43
CA ALA A 48 13.31 23.05 -1.26
C ALA A 48 14.37 22.01 -1.66
N TYR A 49 15.65 22.40 -1.67
CA TYR A 49 16.75 21.45 -1.77
C TYR A 49 17.06 20.85 -0.40
N LEU A 50 17.33 19.53 -0.38
CA LEU A 50 17.64 18.79 0.86
C LEU A 50 18.86 19.36 1.60
N GLN A 51 19.86 19.84 0.86
CA GLN A 51 21.08 20.45 1.41
C GLN A 51 20.80 21.72 2.24
N ASP A 52 19.71 22.43 1.92
CA ASP A 52 19.37 23.72 2.54
C ASP A 52 18.33 23.58 3.67
N MET A 53 17.78 22.37 3.87
CA MET A 53 16.76 22.11 4.89
C MET A 53 17.40 21.79 6.25
N VAL A 54 17.02 22.57 7.25
CA VAL A 54 17.42 22.39 8.66
C VAL A 54 16.53 21.35 9.33
N PHE A 55 15.21 21.45 9.14
CA PHE A 55 14.27 20.44 9.62
C PHE A 55 13.02 20.34 8.75
N ILE A 56 12.41 19.16 8.84
CA ILE A 56 11.11 18.84 8.24
C ILE A 56 10.21 18.33 9.36
N CYS A 57 9.06 18.97 9.56
CA CYS A 57 8.09 18.56 10.57
C CYS A 57 6.73 18.29 9.93
N PHE A 58 6.17 17.13 10.30
CA PHE A 58 4.81 16.72 9.99
C PHE A 58 4.08 16.45 11.30
N THR A 59 2.94 17.09 11.50
CA THR A 59 2.08 16.83 12.67
C THR A 59 0.97 15.87 12.27
N ARG A 60 0.77 14.80 13.03
CA ARG A 60 -0.34 13.86 12.80
C ARG A 60 -1.67 14.61 12.83
N GLY A 61 -2.51 14.40 11.81
CA GLY A 61 -3.79 15.11 11.66
C GLY A 61 -3.68 16.48 10.99
N ASN A 62 -2.46 16.94 10.68
CA ASN A 62 -2.20 18.13 9.89
C ASN A 62 -1.62 17.74 8.53
N PHE A 63 -2.12 18.36 7.46
CA PHE A 63 -1.64 18.14 6.09
C PHE A 63 -0.66 19.22 5.62
N THR A 64 -0.28 20.10 6.54
CA THR A 64 0.72 21.13 6.34
C THR A 64 2.10 20.56 6.68
N LEU A 65 3.02 20.73 5.74
CA LEU A 65 4.42 20.43 5.88
C LEU A 65 5.15 21.69 6.31
N LYS A 66 5.81 21.64 7.47
CA LYS A 66 6.69 22.73 7.92
C LYS A 66 8.12 22.41 7.55
N LYS A 67 8.75 23.32 6.81
CA LYS A 67 10.17 23.24 6.44
C LYS A 67 10.87 24.45 7.00
N ALA A 68 12.03 24.27 7.61
CA ALA A 68 12.91 25.39 7.93
C ALA A 68 14.18 25.35 7.09
N PHE A 69 14.52 26.51 6.57
CA PHE A 69 15.79 26.85 5.94
C PHE A 69 16.51 27.79 6.91
N ALA A 70 17.83 27.96 6.78
CA ALA A 70 18.64 28.79 7.68
C ALA A 70 18.07 30.23 7.83
N GLY A 71 17.19 30.43 8.82
CA GLY A 71 16.51 31.69 9.13
C GLY A 71 15.02 31.78 8.74
N ASN A 72 14.48 30.93 7.86
CA ASN A 72 13.08 31.03 7.38
C ASN A 72 12.30 29.73 7.52
N THR A 73 11.11 29.80 8.11
CA THR A 73 10.16 28.68 8.18
C THR A 73 9.06 28.87 7.16
N ILE A 74 8.83 27.86 6.33
CA ILE A 74 7.80 27.84 5.30
C ILE A 74 6.80 26.73 5.62
N GLU A 75 5.53 27.09 5.60
CA GLU A 75 4.43 26.15 5.73
C GLU A 75 3.84 25.87 4.34
N LEU A 76 3.84 24.60 3.94
CA LEU A 76 3.33 24.16 2.65
C LEU A 76 2.18 23.17 2.83
N ASN A 77 1.00 23.52 2.33
CA ASN A 77 -0.10 22.57 2.24
C ASN A 77 0.18 21.57 1.10
N CYS A 78 0.36 20.30 1.46
CA CYS A 78 0.73 19.25 0.51
C CYS A 78 -0.46 18.67 -0.25
N LEU A 79 -1.70 19.07 0.04
CA LEU A 79 -2.90 18.54 -0.61
C LEU A 79 -3.15 19.14 -1.99
N LEU A 80 -3.70 18.34 -2.89
CA LEU A 80 -4.32 18.81 -4.13
C LEU A 80 -5.43 19.83 -3.83
N ALA A 81 -5.60 20.83 -4.71
CA ALA A 81 -6.60 21.88 -4.51
C ALA A 81 -8.02 21.33 -4.29
N LYS A 82 -8.40 20.28 -5.04
CA LYS A 82 -9.68 19.57 -4.90
C LYS A 82 -9.90 18.92 -3.53
N HIS A 83 -8.82 18.61 -2.81
CA HIS A 83 -8.84 17.98 -1.48
C HIS A 83 -8.53 18.96 -0.34
N SER A 84 -8.27 20.24 -0.67
CA SER A 84 -7.93 21.25 0.35
C SER A 84 -9.09 21.56 1.29
N LYS A 85 -10.34 21.49 0.80
CA LYS A 85 -11.55 21.76 1.58
C LYS A 85 -12.16 20.52 2.22
N THR A 86 -12.05 19.38 1.55
CA THR A 86 -12.68 18.11 1.96
C THR A 86 -11.74 17.20 2.75
N GLY A 87 -10.43 17.47 2.72
CA GLY A 87 -9.41 16.63 3.36
C GLY A 87 -9.06 15.39 2.54
N ILE A 88 -8.34 14.46 3.19
CA ILE A 88 -8.02 13.15 2.63
C ILE A 88 -9.23 12.24 2.81
N LEU A 89 -9.74 11.70 1.71
CA LEU A 89 -10.84 10.74 1.74
C LEU A 89 -10.34 9.40 2.31
N THR A 90 -11.18 8.76 3.12
CA THR A 90 -10.95 7.38 3.56
C THR A 90 -10.84 6.48 2.33
N PRO A 91 -9.82 5.61 2.26
CA PRO A 91 -9.66 4.74 1.10
C PRO A 91 -10.81 3.75 1.03
N ASN A 92 -11.27 3.47 -0.19
CA ASN A 92 -12.33 2.50 -0.39
C ASN A 92 -11.82 1.10 -0.08
N CYS A 93 -12.62 0.30 0.63
CA CYS A 93 -12.33 -1.11 0.80
C CYS A 93 -12.45 -1.82 -0.55
N ARG A 94 -11.48 -2.67 -0.87
CA ARG A 94 -11.53 -3.52 -2.05
C ARG A 94 -12.57 -4.59 -1.82
N THR A 95 -13.66 -4.53 -2.58
CA THR A 95 -14.79 -5.48 -2.49
C THR A 95 -14.60 -6.73 -3.34
N TYR A 96 -13.55 -6.78 -4.16
CA TYR A 96 -13.27 -7.96 -4.97
C TYR A 96 -12.59 -9.04 -4.12
N ASN A 97 -13.23 -10.21 -4.02
CA ASN A 97 -12.66 -11.37 -3.36
C ASN A 97 -11.42 -11.83 -4.15
N ARG A 98 -10.22 -11.68 -3.57
CA ARG A 98 -9.05 -12.42 -4.04
C ARG A 98 -9.15 -13.84 -3.48
N GLY A 99 -9.83 -14.72 -4.22
CA GLY A 99 -10.08 -16.10 -3.83
C GLY A 99 -10.47 -16.96 -5.04
N VAL A 100 -10.55 -18.26 -4.82
CA VAL A 100 -11.06 -19.20 -5.83
C VAL A 100 -12.57 -19.27 -5.63
N ALA A 101 -13.34 -19.08 -6.71
CA ALA A 101 -14.79 -19.22 -6.67
C ALA A 101 -15.18 -20.64 -6.20
N ILE A 102 -16.30 -20.78 -5.49
CA ILE A 102 -16.67 -22.02 -4.78
C ILE A 102 -16.79 -23.20 -5.77
N ASP A 103 -17.41 -22.95 -6.92
CA ASP A 103 -17.47 -23.84 -8.08
C ASP A 103 -16.08 -24.31 -8.56
N ARG A 104 -15.11 -23.39 -8.62
CA ARG A 104 -13.73 -23.72 -9.00
C ARG A 104 -13.00 -24.50 -7.91
N LYS A 105 -13.31 -24.27 -6.64
CA LYS A 105 -12.80 -25.06 -5.50
C LYS A 105 -13.35 -26.49 -5.55
N GLU A 106 -14.64 -26.66 -5.79
CA GLU A 106 -15.28 -27.97 -5.94
C GLU A 106 -14.74 -28.74 -7.15
N SER A 107 -14.54 -28.06 -8.29
CA SER A 107 -13.91 -28.64 -9.48
C SER A 107 -12.48 -29.14 -9.20
N LEU A 108 -11.70 -28.38 -8.42
CA LEU A 108 -10.35 -28.78 -8.01
C LEU A 108 -10.39 -30.01 -7.09
N LEU A 109 -11.28 -30.03 -6.10
CA LEU A 109 -11.43 -31.17 -5.18
C LEU A 109 -11.85 -32.45 -5.92
N LEU A 110 -12.75 -32.35 -6.91
CA LEU A 110 -13.14 -33.48 -7.75
C LEU A 110 -11.98 -34.02 -8.60
N LYS A 111 -11.15 -33.14 -9.15
CA LYS A 111 -9.98 -33.52 -9.96
C LYS A 111 -8.84 -34.10 -9.13
N LEU A 112 -8.68 -33.65 -7.89
CA LEU A 112 -7.59 -34.06 -7.00
C LEU A 112 -7.97 -35.24 -6.10
N ARG A 113 -9.26 -35.56 -5.97
CA ARG A 113 -9.80 -36.73 -5.26
C ARG A 113 -9.07 -38.05 -5.53
N PRO A 114 -8.69 -38.39 -6.77
CA PRO A 114 -7.98 -39.64 -7.05
C PRO A 114 -6.54 -39.69 -6.52
N ILE A 115 -5.98 -38.53 -6.17
CA ILE A 115 -4.57 -38.35 -5.79
C ILE A 115 -4.44 -38.08 -4.29
N ILE A 116 -5.50 -37.53 -3.65
CA ILE A 116 -5.52 -37.24 -2.22
C ILE A 116 -6.01 -38.48 -1.46
N PRO A 117 -5.23 -39.00 -0.50
CA PRO A 117 -5.66 -40.10 0.37
C PRO A 117 -6.98 -39.76 1.09
N GLU A 118 -7.92 -40.70 1.16
CA GLU A 118 -9.27 -40.49 1.73
C GLU A 118 -9.26 -39.96 3.17
N ASN A 119 -8.20 -40.27 3.93
CA ASN A 119 -7.98 -39.81 5.30
C ASN A 119 -7.46 -38.36 5.42
N ARG A 120 -7.36 -37.61 4.30
CA ARG A 120 -6.92 -36.21 4.27
C ARG A 120 -7.86 -35.27 3.48
N ILE A 121 -9.03 -35.76 3.08
CA ILE A 121 -10.12 -34.96 2.47
C ILE A 121 -11.03 -34.46 3.61
#